data_AF-A0A967HUA0-F1
#
_entry.id   AF-A0A967HUA0-F1
#
_cell.length_a   1.000
_cell.length_b   1.000
_cell.length_c   1.000
_cell.angle_alpha   90.00
_cell.angle_beta   90.00
_cell.angle_gamma   90.00
#
_symmetry.space_group_name_H-M   'P 1'
#
loop_
_entity.id
_entity.type
_entity.pdbx_description
1 polymer ?
#
loop_
_entity_poly.entity_id
_entity_poly.type
_entity_poly.pdbx_seq_one_letter_code
_entity_poly.pdbx_strand_id
1 'polypeptide(L)'
;RTLRRWLLEDYPSSDEAASVAWDQASDAEARGALDTALERYAFLIENVRTHSRAGQARMRSGQIHLRRGDLDAAAAVFERYLEDFPDGRRWQEAAYWAGWSRLAL
;
A
#
# COMPACT_ATOMS: atom_id res chain seq x y z
N ARG A 1 -22.10 -14.79 -5.76
CA ARG A 1 -21.00 -14.28 -4.90
C ARG A 1 -19.78 -15.14 -5.22
N THR A 2 -18.60 -14.56 -5.53
CA THR A 2 -17.39 -15.35 -5.87
C THR A 2 -16.58 -15.66 -4.60
N LEU A 3 -15.80 -16.76 -4.61
CA LEU A 3 -14.94 -17.16 -3.48
C LEU A 3 -14.00 -16.02 -3.04
N ARG A 4 -13.45 -15.27 -3.99
CA ARG A 4 -12.59 -14.10 -3.72
C ARG A 4 -13.28 -13.01 -2.91
N ARG A 5 -14.55 -12.72 -3.21
CA ARG A 5 -15.32 -11.71 -2.47
C ARG A 5 -15.56 -12.16 -1.03
N TRP A 6 -15.90 -13.44 -0.85
CA TRP A 6 -16.13 -14.03 0.47
C TRP A 6 -14.89 -13.97 1.36
N LEU A 7 -13.70 -14.27 0.82
CA LEU A 7 -12.44 -14.16 1.55
C LEU A 7 -12.18 -12.73 2.06
N LEU A 8 -12.43 -11.72 1.23
CA LEU A 8 -12.22 -10.32 1.61
C LEU A 8 -13.23 -9.81 2.65
N GLU A 9 -14.44 -10.35 2.67
CA GLU A 9 -15.53 -9.90 3.55
C GLU A 9 -15.53 -10.65 4.89
N ASP A 10 -15.41 -11.98 4.85
CA ASP A 10 -15.61 -12.83 6.03
C ASP A 10 -14.28 -13.26 6.68
N TYR A 11 -13.16 -13.18 5.96
CA TYR A 11 -11.82 -13.55 6.45
C TYR A 11 -10.74 -12.51 6.08
N PRO A 12 -10.98 -11.20 6.34
CA PRO A 12 -10.16 -10.13 5.80
C PRO A 12 -8.69 -10.15 6.25
N SER A 13 -8.40 -10.78 7.39
CA SER A 13 -7.05 -10.91 7.95
C SER A 13 -6.30 -12.18 7.52
N SER A 14 -6.88 -13.01 6.64
CA SER A 14 -6.25 -14.26 6.20
C SER A 14 -5.19 -14.01 5.12
N ASP A 15 -4.21 -14.92 5.00
CA ASP A 15 -3.18 -14.83 3.96
C ASP A 15 -3.78 -14.93 2.55
N GLU A 16 -4.88 -15.67 2.39
CA GLU A 16 -5.63 -15.77 1.14
C GLU A 16 -6.33 -14.46 0.80
N ALA A 17 -6.97 -13.80 1.77
CA ALA A 17 -7.54 -12.47 1.59
C ALA A 17 -6.44 -11.45 1.22
N ALA A 18 -5.26 -11.54 1.86
CA ALA A 18 -4.10 -10.74 1.51
C ALA A 18 -3.64 -10.98 0.06
N SER A 19 -3.55 -12.25 -0.36
CA SER A 19 -3.15 -12.57 -1.74
C SER A 19 -4.16 -12.03 -2.74
N VAL A 20 -5.46 -12.19 -2.48
CA VAL A 20 -6.52 -11.68 -3.35
C VAL A 20 -6.47 -10.16 -3.46
N ALA A 21 -6.32 -9.45 -2.34
CA ALA A 21 -6.22 -8.00 -2.35
C ALA A 21 -4.95 -7.50 -3.07
N TRP A 22 -3.83 -8.18 -2.87
CA TRP A 22 -2.57 -7.88 -3.55
C TRP A 22 -2.69 -8.04 -5.08
N ASP A 23 -3.28 -9.13 -5.54
CA ASP A 23 -3.49 -9.38 -6.97
C ASP A 23 -4.40 -8.32 -7.57
N GLN A 24 -5.51 -8.00 -6.89
CA GLN A 24 -6.44 -6.95 -7.33
C GLN A 24 -5.77 -5.56 -7.38
N ALA A 25 -4.95 -5.21 -6.38
CA ALA A 25 -4.25 -3.94 -6.34
C ALA A 25 -3.23 -3.83 -7.48
N SER A 26 -2.41 -4.86 -7.66
CA SER A 26 -1.32 -4.87 -8.65
C SER A 26 -1.86 -4.87 -10.09
N ASP A 27 -2.95 -5.59 -10.33
CA ASP A 27 -3.65 -5.63 -11.62
C ASP A 27 -4.35 -4.28 -11.93
N ALA A 28 -4.98 -3.65 -10.92
CA ALA A 28 -5.52 -2.30 -11.06
C ALA A 28 -4.43 -1.28 -11.36
N GLU A 29 -3.29 -1.34 -10.67
CA GLU A 29 -2.17 -0.44 -10.91
C GLU A 29 -1.59 -0.61 -12.32
N ALA A 30 -1.40 -1.86 -12.77
CA ALA A 30 -0.93 -2.15 -14.12
C ALA A 30 -1.85 -1.61 -15.22
N ARG A 31 -3.16 -1.52 -14.95
CA ARG A 31 -4.14 -0.88 -15.85
C ARG A 31 -4.24 0.64 -15.70
N GLY A 32 -3.47 1.25 -14.79
CA GLY A 32 -3.57 2.68 -14.48
C GLY A 32 -4.84 3.06 -13.70
N ALA A 33 -5.60 2.09 -13.18
CA ALA A 33 -6.75 2.33 -12.30
C ALA A 33 -6.26 2.64 -10.87
N LEU A 34 -5.60 3.79 -10.72
CA LEU A 34 -4.82 4.13 -9.53
C LEU A 34 -5.68 4.27 -8.26
N ASP A 35 -6.91 4.76 -8.35
CA ASP A 35 -7.82 4.83 -7.20
C ASP A 35 -8.19 3.44 -6.69
N THR A 36 -8.58 2.54 -7.60
CA THR A 36 -8.86 1.14 -7.25
C THR A 36 -7.62 0.43 -6.68
N ALA A 37 -6.43 0.74 -7.20
CA ALA A 37 -5.19 0.20 -6.66
C ALA A 37 -4.96 0.67 -5.21
N LEU A 38 -5.14 1.97 -4.94
CA LEU A 38 -5.01 2.55 -3.60
C LEU A 38 -6.03 1.96 -2.62
N GLU A 39 -7.29 1.78 -3.03
CA GLU A 39 -8.32 1.12 -2.20
C GLU A 39 -7.92 -0.30 -1.79
N ARG A 40 -7.35 -1.07 -2.72
CA ARG A 40 -6.93 -2.45 -2.45
C ARG A 40 -5.63 -2.52 -1.64
N TYR A 41 -4.71 -1.59 -1.82
CA TYR A 41 -3.55 -1.46 -0.95
C TYR A 41 -3.94 -1.01 0.46
N ALA A 42 -4.91 -0.12 0.62
CA ALA A 42 -5.44 0.29 1.92
C ALA A 42 -6.02 -0.90 2.68
N PHE A 43 -6.80 -1.77 1.99
CA PHE A 43 -7.30 -3.00 2.59
C PHE A 43 -6.18 -3.87 3.18
N LEU A 44 -5.05 -4.03 2.47
CA LEU A 44 -3.88 -4.77 2.97
C LEU A 44 -3.26 -4.10 4.20
N ILE A 45 -3.11 -2.78 4.15
CA ILE A 45 -2.51 -1.98 5.22
C ILE A 45 -3.40 -1.98 6.47
N GLU A 46 -4.71 -2.17 6.35
CA GLU A 46 -5.62 -2.14 7.50
C GLU A 46 -5.84 -3.53 8.10
N ASN A 47 -6.05 -4.55 7.25
CA ASN A 47 -6.54 -5.86 7.67
C ASN A 47 -5.46 -6.91 7.85
N VAL A 48 -4.28 -6.73 7.23
CA VAL A 48 -3.18 -7.71 7.24
C VAL A 48 -1.82 -7.05 7.54
N ARG A 49 -1.80 -6.12 8.50
CA ARG A 49 -0.62 -5.34 8.91
C ARG A 49 0.63 -6.14 9.24
N THR A 50 0.46 -7.32 9.83
CA THR A 50 1.57 -8.20 10.23
C THR A 50 2.13 -9.01 9.07
N HIS A 51 1.45 -9.05 7.93
CA HIS A 51 1.93 -9.75 6.75
C HIS A 51 3.01 -8.91 6.04
N SER A 52 4.04 -9.60 5.52
CA SER A 52 5.10 -9.01 4.68
C SER A 52 4.64 -8.13 3.51
N ARG A 53 3.36 -8.25 3.09
CA ARG A 53 2.76 -7.48 2.00
C ARG A 53 2.27 -6.10 2.44
N ALA A 54 1.99 -5.85 3.73
CA ALA A 54 1.47 -4.57 4.19
C ALA A 54 2.47 -3.43 3.97
N GLY A 55 3.74 -3.63 4.33
CA GLY A 55 4.80 -2.66 4.03
C GLY A 55 5.00 -2.44 2.53
N GLN A 56 4.87 -3.49 1.72
CA GLN A 56 4.94 -3.35 0.27
C GLN A 56 3.76 -2.57 -0.31
N ALA A 57 2.54 -2.84 0.15
CA ALA A 57 1.33 -2.10 -0.23
C ALA A 57 1.47 -0.61 0.09
N ARG A 58 2.06 -0.29 1.25
CA ARG A 58 2.34 1.09 1.65
C ARG A 58 3.35 1.77 0.72
N MET A 59 4.43 1.09 0.35
CA MET A 59 5.39 1.61 -0.62
C MET A 59 4.77 1.85 -2.00
N ARG A 60 3.93 0.93 -2.48
CA ARG A 60 3.22 1.10 -3.76
C ARG A 60 2.26 2.28 -3.72
N SER A 61 1.56 2.47 -2.60
CA SER A 61 0.67 3.61 -2.40
C SER A 61 1.44 4.94 -2.46
N GLY A 62 2.60 5.03 -1.80
CA GLY A 62 3.44 6.23 -1.87
C GLY A 62 3.94 6.52 -3.29
N GLN A 63 4.36 5.48 -4.03
CA GLN A 63 4.77 5.60 -5.43
C GLN A 63 3.62 6.06 -6.35
N ILE A 64 2.39 5.60 -6.09
CA ILE A 64 1.20 6.07 -6.83
C ILE A 64 0.99 7.57 -6.61
N HIS A 65 1.08 8.06 -5.36
CA HIS A 65 0.94 9.49 -5.06
C HIS A 65 2.06 10.33 -5.69
N LEU A 66 3.31 9.85 -5.66
CA LEU A 66 4.42 10.48 -6.38
C LEU A 66 4.11 10.64 -7.88
N ARG A 67 3.61 9.58 -8.53
CA ARG A 67 3.24 9.60 -9.96
C ARG A 67 2.11 10.58 -10.26
N ARG A 68 1.23 10.84 -9.28
CA ARG A 68 0.13 11.83 -9.39
C ARG A 68 0.59 13.26 -9.11
N GLY A 69 1.79 13.46 -8.58
CA GLY A 69 2.25 14.76 -8.10
C GLY A 69 1.67 15.15 -6.74
N ASP A 70 1.00 14.24 -6.06
CA ASP A 70 0.43 14.46 -4.73
C ASP A 70 1.52 14.31 -3.65
N LEU A 71 2.45 15.28 -3.61
CA LEU A 71 3.65 15.20 -2.78
C LEU A 71 3.32 15.12 -1.28
N ASP A 72 2.27 15.78 -0.82
CA ASP A 72 1.86 15.73 0.60
C ASP A 72 1.34 14.33 0.97
N ALA A 73 0.51 13.73 0.11
CA ALA A 73 0.02 12.37 0.32
C ALA A 73 1.15 11.34 0.23
N ALA A 74 2.08 11.50 -0.72
CA ALA A 74 3.26 10.66 -0.84
C ALA A 74 4.10 10.70 0.45
N ALA A 75 4.42 11.90 0.94
CA ALA A 75 5.17 12.09 2.18
C ALA A 75 4.50 11.38 3.36
N ALA A 76 3.19 11.63 3.58
CA ALA A 76 2.43 11.02 4.67
C ALA A 76 2.43 9.48 4.61
N VAL A 77 2.33 8.90 3.41
CA VAL A 77 2.35 7.44 3.24
C VAL A 77 3.72 6.86 3.61
N PHE A 78 4.81 7.47 3.15
CA PHE A 78 6.17 7.00 3.44
C PHE A 78 6.57 7.23 4.90
N GLU A 79 6.23 8.37 5.50
CA GLU A 79 6.44 8.63 6.93
C GLU A 79 5.77 7.55 7.78
N ARG A 80 4.53 7.20 7.43
CA ARG A 80 3.81 6.16 8.13
C ARG A 80 4.37 4.75 7.88
N TYR A 81 5.09 4.51 6.77
CA TYR A 81 5.88 3.29 6.63
C TYR A 81 7.00 3.22 7.68
N LEU A 82 7.67 4.34 7.96
CA LEU A 82 8.76 4.38 8.95
C LEU A 82 8.25 4.09 10.36
N GLU A 83 7.02 4.53 10.66
CA GLU A 83 6.34 4.26 11.94
C GLU A 83 5.86 2.81 12.04
N ASP A 84 5.16 2.31 11.00
CA ASP A 84 4.52 0.98 11.04
C ASP A 84 5.53 -0.16 10.81
N PHE A 85 6.65 0.10 10.12
CA PHE A 85 7.66 -0.88 9.73
C PHE A 85 9.09 -0.38 10.01
N PRO A 86 9.45 -0.12 11.28
CA PRO A 86 10.76 0.46 11.66
C PRO A 86 11.95 -0.42 11.25
N ASP A 87 11.78 -1.75 11.24
CA ASP A 87 12.80 -2.72 10.78
C ASP A 87 12.52 -3.25 9.36
N GLY A 88 11.60 -2.60 8.63
CA GLY A 88 11.19 -3.04 7.31
C GLY A 88 12.31 -2.89 6.27
N ARG A 89 12.47 -3.87 5.38
CA ARG A 89 13.55 -3.88 4.36
C ARG A 89 13.62 -2.63 3.46
N ARG A 90 12.52 -1.87 3.33
CA ARG A 90 12.44 -0.63 2.55
C ARG A 90 12.49 0.64 3.39
N TRP A 91 12.90 0.57 4.66
CA TRP A 91 12.95 1.74 5.55
C TRP A 91 13.77 2.89 4.96
N GLN A 92 14.96 2.59 4.44
CA GLN A 92 15.84 3.61 3.83
C GLN A 92 15.21 4.26 2.59
N GLU A 93 14.53 3.46 1.77
CA GLU A 93 13.82 3.94 0.58
C GLU A 93 12.64 4.83 0.97
N ALA A 94 11.84 4.41 1.96
CA ALA A 94 10.72 5.20 2.49
C ALA A 94 11.22 6.54 3.08
N ALA A 95 12.32 6.52 3.84
CA ALA A 95 12.88 7.72 4.45
C ALA A 95 13.36 8.71 3.39
N TYR A 96 14.02 8.21 2.34
CA TYR A 96 14.42 9.04 1.21
C TYR A 96 13.21 9.72 0.55
N TRP A 97 12.18 8.95 0.18
CA TRP A 97 11.02 9.52 -0.52
C TRP A 97 10.17 10.42 0.37
N ALA A 98 10.06 10.15 1.67
CA ALA A 98 9.42 11.04 2.62
C ALA A 98 10.13 12.41 2.65
N GLY A 99 11.45 12.41 2.87
CA GLY A 99 12.23 13.64 2.92
C GLY A 99 12.23 14.40 1.61
N TRP A 100 12.39 13.70 0.47
CA TRP A 100 12.32 14.32 -0.85
C TRP A 100 10.95 14.96 -1.12
N SER A 101 9.86 14.25 -0.82
CA SER A 101 8.50 14.75 -1.06
C SER A 101 8.22 15.99 -0.21
N ARG A 102 8.65 16.00 1.07
CA ARG A 102 8.53 17.16 1.95
C ARG A 102 9.34 18.36 1.48
N LEU A 103 10.53 18.15 0.92
CA LEU A 103 11.36 19.22 0.38
C LEU A 103 10.79 19.83 -0.91
N ALA A 104 10.04 19.04 -1.67
CA ALA A 104 9.49 19.45 -2.96
C ALA A 104 8.08 20.10 -2.88
N LEU A 105 7.48 20.16 -1.69
CA LEU A 105 6.25 20.92 -1.40
C LEU A 105 6.52 22.43 -1.38
#